data_AF-A0A933U310-F1
#
_entry.id   AF-A0A933U310-F1
#
_cell.length_a   1.000
_cell.length_b   1.000
_cell.length_c   1.000
_cell.angle_alpha   90.00
_cell.angle_beta   90.00
_cell.angle_gamma   90.00
#
_symmetry.space_group_name_H-M   'P 1'
#
loop_
_entity.id
_entity.type
_entity.pdbx_description
1 polymer ?
#
loop_
_entity_poly.entity_id
_entity_poly.type
_entity_poly.pdbx_seq_one_letter_code
_entity_poly.pdbx_strand_id
1 'polypeptide(L)'
;MLEALLAEQDWVRRLARGLASDAARADDLAQESWLAALRHPPRDARNLRAWFARIVKSKARDATRSDTRRARREEEHTRELGLEEHDSSVGGSRGSAERSPAEAVERAELVRALVDDER
;
A
#
# COMPACT_ATOMS: atom_id res chain seq x y z
N MET A 1 -19.60 19.02 -2.57
CA MET A 1 -18.19 18.55 -2.60
C MET A 1 -17.98 17.35 -1.68
N LEU A 2 -18.33 17.45 -0.38
CA LEU A 2 -18.19 16.32 0.55
C LEU A 2 -19.05 15.11 0.17
N GLU A 3 -20.31 15.32 -0.21
CA GLU A 3 -21.21 14.23 -0.66
C GLU A 3 -20.65 13.50 -1.88
N ALA A 4 -20.15 14.26 -2.87
CA ALA A 4 -19.51 13.71 -4.06
C ALA A 4 -18.23 12.94 -3.72
N LEU A 5 -17.46 13.37 -2.71
CA LEU A 5 -16.35 12.59 -2.19
C LEU A 5 -16.88 11.29 -1.59
N LEU A 6 -17.79 11.34 -0.61
CA LEU A 6 -18.32 10.15 0.09
C LEU A 6 -18.93 9.09 -0.85
N ALA A 7 -19.52 9.51 -1.98
CA ALA A 7 -20.01 8.59 -3.01
C ALA A 7 -18.93 7.65 -3.57
N GLU A 8 -17.66 8.02 -3.49
CA GLU A 8 -16.52 7.21 -3.96
C GLU A 8 -15.97 6.25 -2.89
N GLN A 9 -16.60 6.15 -1.69
CA GLN A 9 -16.11 5.32 -0.58
C GLN A 9 -15.81 3.88 -0.97
N ASP A 10 -16.80 3.18 -1.53
CA ASP A 10 -16.66 1.77 -1.86
C ASP A 10 -15.66 1.55 -3.00
N TRP A 11 -15.63 2.48 -3.94
CA TRP A 11 -14.68 2.45 -5.04
C TRP A 11 -13.23 2.60 -4.53
N VAL A 12 -12.96 3.57 -3.65
CA VAL A 12 -11.64 3.75 -3.02
C VAL A 12 -11.22 2.51 -2.24
N ARG A 13 -12.15 1.87 -1.51
CA ARG A 13 -11.88 0.63 -0.78
C ARG A 13 -11.53 -0.53 -1.72
N ARG A 14 -12.26 -0.72 -2.82
CA ARG A 14 -11.94 -1.74 -3.83
C ARG A 14 -10.56 -1.51 -4.44
N LEU A 15 -10.26 -0.25 -4.82
CA LEU A 15 -8.96 0.10 -5.36
C LEU A 15 -7.82 -0.15 -4.37
N ALA A 16 -8.00 0.23 -3.11
CA ALA A 16 -7.01 -0.01 -2.06
C ALA A 16 -6.74 -1.51 -1.85
N ARG A 17 -7.78 -2.35 -1.87
CA ARG A 17 -7.63 -3.81 -1.79
C ARG A 17 -6.87 -4.41 -2.98
N GLY A 18 -7.08 -3.90 -4.19
CA GLY A 18 -6.32 -4.33 -5.36
C GLY A 18 -4.84 -3.92 -5.33
N LEU A 19 -4.51 -2.84 -4.60
CA LEU A 19 -3.15 -2.31 -4.52
C LEU A 19 -2.36 -2.81 -3.30
N ALA A 20 -3.03 -3.08 -2.19
CA ALA A 20 -2.41 -3.57 -0.98
C ALA A 20 -2.10 -5.07 -1.09
N SER A 21 -1.22 -5.54 -0.21
CA SER A 21 -0.84 -6.95 -0.15
C SER A 21 -1.66 -7.81 0.78
N ASP A 22 -2.38 -7.17 1.68
CA ASP A 22 -3.19 -7.80 2.70
C ASP A 22 -4.30 -6.82 3.10
N ALA A 23 -5.27 -7.32 3.86
CA ALA A 23 -6.45 -6.56 4.23
C ALA A 23 -6.12 -5.36 5.13
N ALA A 24 -5.18 -5.51 6.07
CA ALA A 24 -4.81 -4.42 6.98
C ALA A 24 -4.18 -3.25 6.21
N ARG A 25 -3.25 -3.55 5.31
CA ARG A 25 -2.65 -2.55 4.43
C ARG A 25 -3.67 -1.91 3.50
N ALA A 26 -4.68 -2.63 3.04
CA ALA A 26 -5.74 -2.07 2.21
C ALA A 26 -6.55 -1.02 2.98
N ASP A 27 -6.91 -1.34 4.22
CA ASP A 27 -7.68 -0.44 5.07
C ASP A 27 -6.88 0.81 5.43
N ASP A 28 -5.59 0.67 5.75
CA ASP A 28 -4.68 1.80 5.97
C ASP A 28 -4.59 2.70 4.73
N LEU A 29 -4.41 2.10 3.55
CA LEU A 29 -4.31 2.85 2.30
C LEU A 29 -5.58 3.68 2.03
N ALA A 30 -6.75 3.07 2.26
CA ALA A 30 -8.03 3.73 2.09
C ALA A 30 -8.16 4.88 3.10
N GLN A 31 -7.94 4.63 4.39
CA GLN A 31 -8.04 5.64 5.45
C GLN A 31 -7.13 6.84 5.20
N GLU A 32 -5.86 6.59 4.87
CA GLU A 32 -4.93 7.65 4.58
C GLU A 32 -5.32 8.47 3.34
N SER A 33 -5.91 7.84 2.33
CA SER A 33 -6.40 8.52 1.13
C SER A 33 -7.57 9.44 1.47
N TRP A 34 -8.48 9.01 2.34
CA TRP A 34 -9.55 9.86 2.89
C TRP A 34 -9.01 11.02 3.71
N LEU A 35 -8.02 10.77 4.56
CA LEU A 35 -7.38 11.83 5.35
C LEU A 35 -6.72 12.88 4.45
N ALA A 36 -6.08 12.45 3.36
CA ALA A 36 -5.52 13.36 2.36
C ALA A 36 -6.63 14.19 1.66
N ALA A 37 -7.77 13.58 1.35
CA ALA A 37 -8.93 14.26 0.77
C ALA A 37 -9.53 15.31 1.69
N LEU A 38 -9.62 15.02 2.99
CA LEU A 38 -10.15 15.96 3.97
C LEU A 38 -9.19 17.13 4.22
N ARG A 39 -7.88 16.88 4.23
CA ARG A 39 -6.85 17.93 4.41
C ARG A 39 -6.65 18.80 3.17
N HIS A 40 -6.66 18.18 2.01
CA HIS A 40 -6.38 18.82 0.73
C HIS A 40 -7.42 18.37 -0.32
N PRO A 41 -8.66 18.87 -0.21
CA PRO A 41 -9.72 18.49 -1.13
C PRO A 41 -9.37 18.88 -2.56
N PRO A 42 -9.85 18.11 -3.56
CA PRO A 42 -9.65 18.45 -4.96
C PRO A 42 -10.30 19.80 -5.27
N ARG A 43 -9.65 20.59 -6.13
CA ARG A 43 -10.12 21.92 -6.53
C ARG A 43 -11.45 21.90 -7.28
N ASP A 44 -11.77 20.79 -7.94
CA ASP A 44 -13.05 20.57 -8.59
C ASP A 44 -13.45 19.08 -8.51
N ALA A 45 -14.75 18.81 -8.71
CA ALA A 45 -15.33 17.47 -8.60
C ALA A 45 -15.41 16.72 -9.95
N ARG A 46 -14.78 17.22 -11.01
CA ARG A 46 -15.02 16.70 -12.38
C ARG A 46 -14.46 15.29 -12.59
N ASN A 47 -13.46 14.88 -11.82
CA ASN A 47 -12.91 13.53 -11.91
C ASN A 47 -12.33 13.06 -10.56
N LEU A 48 -13.22 12.86 -9.58
CA LEU A 48 -12.84 12.42 -8.23
C LEU A 48 -12.16 11.04 -8.24
N ARG A 49 -12.62 10.10 -9.08
CA ARG A 49 -11.99 8.79 -9.23
C ARG A 49 -10.55 8.88 -9.73
N ALA A 50 -10.25 9.64 -10.78
CA ALA A 50 -8.87 9.80 -11.24
C ALA A 50 -7.99 10.47 -10.18
N TRP A 51 -8.55 11.44 -9.45
CA TRP A 51 -7.85 12.11 -8.35
C TRP A 51 -7.54 11.14 -7.19
N PHE A 52 -8.52 10.35 -6.73
CA PHE A 52 -8.30 9.32 -5.72
C PHE A 52 -7.34 8.23 -6.22
N ALA A 53 -7.46 7.80 -7.48
CA ALA A 53 -6.54 6.83 -8.07
C ALA A 53 -5.09 7.28 -7.94
N ARG A 54 -4.83 8.57 -8.21
CA ARG A 54 -3.49 9.15 -8.05
C ARG A 54 -3.00 9.06 -6.61
N ILE A 55 -3.84 9.38 -5.64
CA ILE A 55 -3.48 9.39 -4.21
C ILE A 55 -3.24 7.98 -3.69
N VAL A 56 -4.17 7.06 -3.93
CA VAL A 56 -4.04 5.66 -3.48
C VAL A 56 -2.79 5.03 -4.09
N LYS A 57 -2.50 5.28 -5.38
CA LYS A 57 -1.28 4.82 -6.04
C LYS A 57 0.00 5.46 -5.49
N SER A 58 -0.04 6.72 -5.06
CA SER A 58 1.11 7.36 -4.41
C SER A 58 1.40 6.67 -3.08
N LYS A 59 0.36 6.49 -2.26
CA LYS A 59 0.45 5.87 -0.94
C LYS A 59 0.90 4.42 -0.97
N ALA A 60 0.40 3.63 -1.93
CA ALA A 60 0.86 2.26 -2.14
C ALA A 60 2.38 2.18 -2.40
N ARG A 61 2.89 3.10 -3.22
CA ARG A 61 4.33 3.16 -3.54
C ARG A 61 5.15 3.56 -2.32
N ASP A 62 4.68 4.55 -1.56
CA ASP A 62 5.37 5.01 -0.35
C ASP A 62 5.39 3.93 0.74
N ALA A 63 4.29 3.21 0.94
CA ALA A 63 4.19 2.10 1.89
C ALA A 63 5.17 0.97 1.53
N THR A 64 5.23 0.58 0.25
CA THR A 64 6.17 -0.46 -0.22
C THR A 64 7.63 -0.05 0.02
N ARG A 65 7.98 1.22 -0.26
CA ARG A 65 9.34 1.73 -0.02
C ARG A 65 9.70 1.80 1.46
N SER A 66 8.73 2.11 2.32
CA SER A 66 8.92 2.14 3.77
C SER A 66 9.22 0.74 4.31
N ASP A 67 8.48 -0.26 3.85
CA ASP A 67 8.65 -1.66 4.27
C ASP A 67 10.01 -2.22 3.81
N THR A 68 10.43 -1.98 2.56
CA THR A 68 11.77 -2.41 2.09
C THR A 68 12.90 -1.75 2.90
N ARG A 69 12.77 -0.46 3.23
CA ARG A 69 13.77 0.23 4.04
C ARG A 69 13.79 -0.26 5.49
N ARG A 70 12.63 -0.67 6.03
CA ARG A 70 12.51 -1.20 7.38
C ARG A 70 13.13 -2.60 7.45
N ALA A 71 12.80 -3.49 6.52
CA ALA A 71 13.39 -4.82 6.41
C ALA A 71 14.91 -4.77 6.31
N ARG A 72 15.48 -3.88 5.48
CA ARG A 72 16.93 -3.71 5.37
C ARG A 72 17.59 -3.25 6.67
N ARG A 73 16.95 -2.34 7.42
CA ARG A 73 17.46 -1.90 8.73
C ARG A 73 17.33 -3.00 9.78
N GLU A 74 16.25 -3.77 9.78
CA GLU A 74 16.07 -4.88 10.70
C GLU A 74 17.06 -6.01 10.41
N GLU A 75 17.42 -6.26 9.15
CA GLU A 75 18.50 -7.18 8.77
C GLU A 75 19.88 -6.65 9.20
N GLU A 76 20.17 -5.36 8.98
CA GLU A 76 21.42 -4.74 9.41
C GLU A 76 21.54 -4.76 10.95
N HIS A 77 20.46 -4.45 11.67
CA HIS A 77 20.42 -4.45 13.13
C HIS A 77 20.37 -5.87 13.74
N THR A 78 19.77 -6.85 13.06
CA THR A 78 19.84 -8.28 13.43
C THR A 78 21.27 -8.81 13.20
N ARG A 79 21.95 -8.36 12.14
CA ARG A 79 23.33 -8.73 11.83
C ARG A 79 24.32 -8.07 12.80
N GLU A 80 24.02 -6.86 13.28
CA GLU A 80 24.81 -6.12 14.26
C GLU A 80 24.59 -6.63 15.70
N LEU A 81 23.35 -6.97 16.08
CA LEU A 81 23.04 -7.59 17.38
C LEU A 81 23.39 -9.09 17.45
N GLY A 82 23.59 -9.75 16.31
CA GLY A 82 23.93 -11.18 16.22
C GLY A 82 25.42 -11.50 16.32
N LEU A 83 26.29 -10.52 16.62
CA LEU A 83 27.73 -10.75 16.83
C LEU A 83 28.09 -11.10 18.29
N GLU A 84 27.10 -11.22 19.16
CA GLU A 84 27.25 -11.81 20.49
C GLU A 84 26.06 -12.75 20.73
N GLU A 85 26.16 -14.01 20.30
CA GLU A 85 25.76 -15.16 21.15
C GLU A 85 26.01 -16.53 20.48
N HIS A 86 26.50 -17.41 21.35
CA HIS A 86 26.86 -18.80 21.15
C HIS A 86 25.72 -19.70 20.66
N ASP A 87 26.13 -20.72 19.91
CA ASP A 87 25.55 -22.07 19.82
C ASP A 87 24.25 -22.31 20.63
N SER A 88 23.09 -22.27 19.97
CA SER A 88 22.22 -23.45 19.90
C SER A 88 20.96 -23.20 19.04
N SER A 89 20.69 -24.20 18.23
CA SER A 89 19.51 -24.46 17.40
C SER A 89 18.17 -24.02 18.02
N VAL A 90 17.49 -23.05 17.39
CA VAL A 90 16.01 -23.00 17.32
C VAL A 90 15.58 -22.56 15.91
N GLY A 91 14.91 -23.47 15.21
CA GLY A 91 14.26 -23.20 13.93
C GLY A 91 13.08 -22.25 14.11
N GLY A 92 13.23 -21.03 13.61
CA GLY A 92 12.15 -20.06 13.44
C GLY A 92 12.00 -19.75 11.96
N SER A 93 10.94 -20.28 11.34
CA SER A 93 10.58 -20.00 9.95
C SER A 93 10.35 -18.50 9.77
N ARG A 94 11.38 -17.79 9.31
CA ARG A 94 11.32 -16.38 8.92
C ARG A 94 10.72 -16.31 7.53
N GLY A 95 9.44 -15.97 7.46
CA GLY A 95 8.77 -15.56 6.23
C GLY A 95 9.33 -14.24 5.70
N SER A 96 10.59 -14.23 5.26
CA SER A 96 11.13 -13.21 4.37
C SER A 96 10.61 -13.53 2.97
N ALA A 97 9.33 -13.21 2.72
CA ALA A 97 8.87 -13.07 1.35
C ALA A 97 9.45 -11.75 0.82
N GLU A 98 10.66 -11.83 0.26
CA GLU A 98 11.10 -10.85 -0.74
C GLU A 98 10.00 -10.78 -1.80
N ARG A 99 9.15 -9.75 -1.70
CA ARG A 99 7.98 -9.65 -2.54
C ARG A 99 8.45 -9.41 -3.98
N SER A 100 8.24 -10.41 -4.83
CA SER A 100 8.75 -10.41 -6.19
C SER A 100 8.21 -9.20 -6.97
N PRO A 101 9.04 -8.51 -7.76
CA PRO A 101 8.59 -7.47 -8.69
C PRO A 101 7.42 -7.91 -9.58
N ALA A 102 7.30 -9.21 -9.87
CA ALA A 102 6.21 -9.79 -10.67
C ALA A 102 4.82 -9.59 -10.02
N GLU A 103 4.68 -9.83 -8.70
CA GLU A 103 3.42 -9.64 -7.98
C GLU A 103 3.00 -8.16 -7.91
N ALA A 104 3.97 -7.24 -8.00
CA ALA A 104 3.70 -5.81 -8.07
C ALA A 104 3.20 -5.38 -9.47
N VAL A 105 3.69 -6.02 -10.53
CA VAL A 105 3.23 -5.80 -11.91
C VAL A 105 1.83 -6.36 -12.13
N GLU A 106 1.56 -7.59 -11.68
CA GLU A 106 0.25 -8.23 -11.78
C GLU A 106 -0.85 -7.40 -11.08
N ARG A 107 -0.55 -6.87 -9.88
CA ARG A 107 -1.46 -5.93 -9.21
C ARG A 107 -1.60 -4.60 -9.95
N ALA A 108 -0.53 -4.09 -10.57
CA ALA A 108 -0.62 -2.86 -11.37
C ALA A 108 -1.50 -3.06 -12.62
N GLU A 109 -1.56 -4.27 -13.17
CA GLU A 109 -2.45 -4.66 -14.27
C GLU A 109 -3.90 -4.83 -13.81
N LEU A 110 -4.14 -5.52 -12.68
CA LEU A 110 -5.46 -5.56 -12.04
C LEU A 110 -6.01 -4.16 -11.75
N VAL A 111 -5.12 -3.22 -11.42
CA VAL A 111 -5.47 -1.83 -11.16
C VAL A 111 -5.72 -1.03 -12.44
N ARG A 112 -5.09 -1.37 -13.56
CA ARG A 112 -5.50 -0.79 -14.86
C ARG A 112 -6.88 -1.29 -15.23
N ALA A 113 -7.11 -2.60 -15.12
CA ALA A 113 -8.43 -3.18 -15.35
C ALA A 113 -9.51 -2.51 -14.47
N LEU A 114 -9.29 -2.39 -13.15
CA LEU A 114 -10.23 -1.72 -12.23
C LEU A 114 -10.47 -0.23 -12.53
N VAL A 115 -9.50 0.46 -13.15
CA VAL A 115 -9.64 1.89 -13.51
C VAL A 115 -10.25 2.06 -14.90
N ASP A 116 -10.05 1.12 -15.80
CA ASP A 116 -10.50 1.14 -17.19
C ASP A 116 -11.90 0.50 -17.38
N ASP A 117 -12.30 -0.44 -16.52
CA ASP A 117 -13.60 -1.18 -16.59
C ASP A 117 -14.81 -0.32 -16.19
N GLU A 118 -14.61 0.89 -15.67
CA GLU A 118 -15.68 1.78 -15.19
C GLU A 118 -15.67 3.17 -15.86
N ARG A 119 -15.10 3.29 -17.08
CA ARG A 119 -15.09 4.52 -17.90
C ARG A 119 -16.29 4.69 -18.81
#